data_AF-A0A968QXH2-F1
#
_entry.id   AF-A0A968QXH2-F1
#
_cell.length_a   1.000
_cell.length_b   1.000
_cell.length_c   1.000
_cell.angle_alpha   90.00
_cell.angle_beta   90.00
_cell.angle_gamma   90.00
#
_symmetry.space_group_name_H-M   'P 1'
#
loop_
_entity.id
_entity.type
_entity.pdbx_description
1 polymer ?
#
loop_
_entity_poly.entity_id
_entity_poly.type
_entity_poly.pdbx_seq_one_letter_code
_entity_poly.pdbx_strand_id
1 'polypeptide(L)' 'MNFFDKNTNIYIGCKDAFRLVTEAVLRMARSGAQWRLLPEKYGNGTAFYRRFARRSIKGVWEAFISSVSETRIRKA' A
#
# COMPACT_ATOMS: atom_id res chain seq x y z
N MET A 1 1.33 -19.48 0.75
CA MET A 1 0.22 -18.68 0.19
C MET A 1 0.47 -17.20 0.54
N ASN A 2 0.78 -16.33 -0.43
CA ASN A 2 1.11 -14.92 -0.16
C ASN A 2 -0.17 -14.08 0.03
N PHE A 3 -0.08 -12.98 0.76
CA PHE A 3 -1.17 -12.01 0.96
C PHE A 3 -1.87 -11.60 -0.36
N PHE A 4 -1.07 -11.49 -1.42
CA PHE A 4 -1.50 -11.12 -2.77
C PHE A 4 -2.37 -12.17 -3.46
N ASP A 5 -2.18 -13.45 -3.12
CA ASP A 5 -2.90 -14.56 -3.77
C ASP A 5 -4.32 -14.71 -3.20
N LYS A 6 -4.54 -14.28 -1.94
CA LYS A 6 -5.83 -14.40 -1.23
C LYS A 6 -6.77 -13.21 -1.44
N ASN A 7 -6.24 -12.07 -1.89
CA ASN A 7 -6.95 -10.78 -1.95
C ASN A 7 -6.98 -10.18 -3.37
N THR A 8 -7.06 -11.03 -4.40
CA THR A 8 -7.09 -10.66 -5.83
C THR A 8 -8.28 -9.78 -6.23
N ASN A 9 -9.35 -9.73 -5.42
CA ASN A 9 -10.50 -8.85 -5.65
C ASN A 9 -10.22 -7.37 -5.27
N ILE A 10 -9.07 -7.07 -4.65
CA ILE A 10 -8.63 -5.69 -4.44
C ILE A 10 -7.90 -5.26 -5.71
N TYR A 11 -8.63 -4.95 -6.79
CA TYR A 11 -8.13 -4.48 -8.10
C TYR A 11 -6.72 -3.84 -8.08
N ILE A 12 -5.70 -4.67 -8.24
CA ILE A 12 -4.31 -4.29 -8.48
C ILE A 12 -3.87 -5.23 -9.59
N GLY A 13 -3.95 -4.76 -10.84
CA GLY A 13 -3.71 -5.58 -12.02
C GLY A 13 -2.30 -6.19 -12.13
N CYS A 14 -1.38 -5.88 -11.21
CA CYS A 14 -0.11 -6.60 -11.05
C CYS A 14 0.53 -6.35 -9.67
N LYS A 15 1.33 -7.30 -9.19
CA LYS A 15 2.08 -7.22 -7.92
C LYS A 15 2.97 -5.98 -7.82
N ASP A 16 3.54 -5.55 -8.94
CA ASP A 16 4.43 -4.39 -9.03
C ASP A 16 3.70 -3.07 -8.78
N ALA A 17 2.46 -2.94 -9.24
CA ALA A 17 1.64 -1.76 -8.97
C ALA A 17 1.31 -1.63 -7.48
N PHE A 18 1.14 -2.74 -6.76
CA PHE A 18 0.96 -2.67 -5.30
C PHE A 18 2.24 -2.27 -4.59
N ARG A 19 3.38 -2.82 -5.02
CA ARG A 19 4.68 -2.47 -4.45
C ARG A 19 4.96 -0.97 -4.56
N LEU A 20 4.73 -0.38 -5.72
CA LEU A 20 4.89 1.07 -5.94
C LEU A 20 3.97 1.90 -5.02
N VAL A 21 2.72 1.46 -4.83
CA VAL A 21 1.78 2.11 -3.92
C VAL A 21 2.26 2.01 -2.47
N THR A 22 2.70 0.84 -2.02
CA THR A 22 3.20 0.68 -0.66
C THR A 22 4.48 1.47 -0.42
N GLU A 23 5.41 1.49 -1.39
CA GLU A 23 6.64 2.29 -1.31
C GLU A 23 6.33 3.79 -1.22
N ALA A 24 5.39 4.29 -2.03
CA ALA A 24 4.91 5.66 -1.96
C ALA A 24 4.31 5.97 -0.58
N VAL A 25 3.40 5.14 -0.08
CA VAL A 25 2.78 5.32 1.25
C VAL A 25 3.83 5.34 2.36
N LEU A 26 4.78 4.40 2.34
CA LEU A 26 5.85 4.33 3.33
C LEU A 26 6.75 5.57 3.28
N ARG A 27 7.07 6.07 2.08
CA ARG A 27 7.85 7.29 1.92
C ARG A 27 7.14 8.49 2.55
N MET A 28 5.85 8.66 2.24
CA MET A 28 5.05 9.76 2.79
C MET A 28 4.86 9.65 4.30
N ALA A 29 4.60 8.44 4.81
CA ALA A 29 4.46 8.18 6.24
C ALA A 29 5.78 8.44 7.00
N ARG A 30 6.93 8.07 6.41
CA ARG A 30 8.25 8.31 7.00
C ARG A 30 8.65 9.78 7.00
N SER A 31 8.34 10.52 5.93
CA SER A 31 8.75 11.92 5.81
C SER A 31 7.76 12.90 6.42
N GLY A 32 6.54 12.46 6.76
CA GLY A 32 5.45 13.35 7.19
C GLY A 32 5.02 14.37 6.13
N ALA A 33 5.46 14.19 4.87
CA ALA A 33 5.22 15.15 3.81
C ALA A 33 3.75 15.10 3.37
N GLN A 34 3.24 16.23 2.87
CA GLN A 34 1.90 16.27 2.32
C GLN A 34 1.80 15.41 1.06
N TRP A 35 0.68 14.71 0.88
CA TRP A 35 0.40 13.90 -0.32
C TRP A 35 0.49 14.68 -1.65
N ARG A 36 0.39 16.02 -1.60
CA ARG A 36 0.56 16.92 -2.74
C ARG A 36 2.02 17.00 -3.23
N LEU A 37 2.98 16.69 -2.36
CA LEU A 37 4.42 16.65 -2.67
C LEU A 37 4.88 15.27 -3.14
N LEU A 38 3.92 14.37 -3.43
CA LEU A 38 4.26 13.05 -3.94
C LEU A 38 5.03 13.20 -5.26
N PRO A 39 6.22 12.57 -5.39
CA PRO A 39 6.98 12.62 -6.63
C PRO A 39 6.16 12.08 -7.82
N GLU A 40 6.25 12.75 -8.96
CA GLU A 40 5.45 12.46 -10.17
C GLU A 40 5.60 11.01 -10.67
N LYS A 41 6.74 10.36 -10.37
CA LYS A 41 6.96 8.93 -10.65
C LYS A 41 5.91 7.98 -10.03
N TYR A 42 5.19 8.43 -9.00
CA TYR A 42 4.09 7.68 -8.38
C TYR A 42 2.70 8.11 -8.88
N GLY A 43 2.66 9.08 -9.80
CA GLY A 43 1.44 9.66 -10.36
C GLY A 43 0.85 10.80 -9.53
N ASN A 44 -0.42 11.10 -9.81
CA ASN A 44 -1.12 12.22 -9.19
C ASN A 44 -1.40 11.96 -7.69
N GLY A 45 -0.84 12.80 -6.82
CA GLY A 45 -0.97 12.69 -5.35
C GLY A 45 -2.42 12.73 -4.82
N THR A 46 -3.33 13.45 -5.47
CA THR A 46 -4.75 13.49 -5.09
C THR A 46 -5.46 12.18 -5.44
N ALA A 47 -5.23 11.65 -6.64
CA ALA A 47 -5.77 10.35 -7.04
C ALA A 47 -5.20 9.23 -6.15
N PHE A 48 -3.92 9.33 -5.82
CA PHE A 48 -3.24 8.42 -4.91
C PHE A 48 -3.87 8.43 -3.52
N TYR A 49 -4.04 9.61 -2.92
CA TYR A 49 -4.67 9.77 -1.61
C TYR A 49 -6.09 9.21 -1.60
N ARG A 50 -6.91 9.49 -2.64
CA ARG A 50 -8.25 8.91 -2.75
C ARG A 50 -8.23 7.38 -2.80
N ARG A 51 -7.24 6.78 -3.48
CA ARG A 51 -7.05 5.33 -3.53
C ARG A 51 -6.62 4.77 -2.18
N PHE A 52 -5.70 5.45 -1.50
CA PHE A 52 -5.26 5.13 -0.14
C PHE A 52 -6.45 5.15 0.82
N ALA A 53 -7.19 6.27 0.90
CA ALA A 53 -8.32 6.44 1.81
C ALA A 53 -9.42 5.39 1.59
N ARG A 54 -9.78 5.10 0.32
CA ARG A 54 -10.74 4.03 0.00
C ARG A 54 -10.28 2.65 0.47
N ARG A 55 -8.98 2.40 0.48
CA ARG A 55 -8.41 1.12 0.94
C ARG A 55 -8.32 1.04 2.46
N SER A 56 -8.04 2.16 3.14
CA SER A 56 -8.10 2.25 4.59
C SER A 56 -9.51 1.98 5.11
N ILE A 57 -10.53 2.58 4.49
CA ILE A 57 -11.94 2.31 4.84
C ILE A 57 -12.30 0.83 4.65
N LYS A 58 -11.67 0.15 3.69
CA LYS A 58 -11.89 -1.28 3.41
C LYS A 58 -11.04 -2.23 4.25
N GLY A 59 -10.24 -1.73 5.21
CA GLY A 59 -9.40 -2.58 6.06
C GLY A 59 -8.19 -3.21 5.35
N VAL A 60 -7.84 -2.74 4.14
CA VAL A 60 -6.80 -3.37 3.31
C VAL A 60 -5.41 -3.20 3.91
N TRP A 61 -5.15 -2.05 4.55
CA TRP A 61 -3.84 -1.75 5.13
C TRP A 61 -3.59 -2.57 6.40
N GLU A 62 -4.63 -2.75 7.19
CA GLU A 62 -4.64 -3.57 8.40
C GLU A 62 -4.36 -5.03 8.04
N ALA A 63 -5.06 -5.56 7.04
CA ALA A 63 -4.83 -6.91 6.52
C ALA A 63 -3.40 -7.06 5.96
N PHE A 64 -2.89 -6.05 5.25
CA PHE A 64 -1.54 -6.05 4.72
C PHE A 64 -0.48 -6.04 5.82
N ILE A 65 -0.57 -5.11 6.78
CA ILE A 65 0.38 -4.99 7.89
C ILE A 65 0.38 -6.27 8.72
N SER A 66 -0.80 -6.82 9.03
CA SER A 66 -0.94 -8.09 9.74
C SER A 66 -0.20 -9.23 9.02
N SER A 67 -0.38 -9.34 7.69
CA SER A 67 0.30 -10.36 6.89
C SER A 67 1.83 -10.24 6.84
N VAL A 68 2.35 -9.01 6.83
CA VAL A 68 3.80 -8.76 6.82
C VAL A 68 4.40 -9.00 8.20
N SER A 69 3.68 -8.66 9.27
CA SER A 69 4.09 -8.93 10.65
C SER A 69 4.16 -10.44 10.92
N GLU A 70 3.14 -11.20 10.51
CA GLU A 70 3.13 -12.66 10.63
C GLU A 70 4.30 -13.30 9.87
N THR A 71 4.63 -12.79 8.67
CA THR A 71 5.76 -13.27 7.88
C THR A 71 7.11 -12.97 8.56
N ARG A 72 7.26 -11.81 9.19
CA ARG A 72 8.49 -11.45 9.91
C ARG A 72 8.71 -12.29 11.17
N ILE A 73 7.64 -12.61 11.91
CA ILE A 73 7.74 -13.44 13.13
C ILE A 73 8.18 -14.87 12.79
N ARG A 74 7.79 -15.42 11.64
CA ARG A 74 8.15 -16.79 11.22
C ARG A 74 9.56 -16.94 10.64
N LYS A 75 10.25 -15.82 10.40
CA LYS A 75 11.62 -15.79 9.84
C LYS A 75 12.67 -15.34 10.85
N ALA A 76 12.28 -15.06 12.09
CA ALA A 76 13.16 -14.85 13.23
C ALA A 76 13.18 -16.12 14.09
#